data_AF-A0A973JH93-F1
#
_entry.id   AF-A0A973JH93-F1
#
_cell.length_a   1.000
_cell.length_b   1.000
_cell.length_c   1.000
_cell.angle_alpha   90.00
_cell.angle_beta   90.00
_cell.angle_gamma   90.00
#
_symmetry.space_group_name_H-M   'P 1'
#
loop_
_entity.id
_entity.type
_entity.pdbx_description
1 polymer ?
#
loop_
_entity_poly.entity_id
_entity_poly.type
_entity_poly.pdbx_seq_one_letter_code
_entity_poly.pdbx_strand_id
1 'polypeptide(L)'
;MPRTRVHNFSISLDGFATGEGLSAEAPFGHAGHRLHEWMFATRHWGTLGLTQLGEAPAGTAGVDNAFAERHGPGIGAEIMGAGKFGPPGWQDDPGWRGWWGENPPFHTPTLVLTHRPRPPLVMDGG
;
A
#
# COMPACT_ATOMS: atom_id res chain seq x y z
N MET A 1 -2.34 14.77 -21.63
CA MET A 1 -1.96 15.32 -20.30
C MET A 1 -2.16 14.25 -19.25
N PRO A 2 -1.25 14.11 -18.26
CA PRO A 2 -1.45 13.20 -17.14
C PRO A 2 -2.64 13.64 -16.28
N ARG A 3 -3.30 12.68 -15.61
CA ARG A 3 -4.42 12.93 -14.68
C ARG A 3 -4.01 12.50 -13.28
N THR A 4 -4.46 13.26 -12.28
CA THR A 4 -4.38 12.87 -10.86
C THR A 4 -5.66 12.17 -10.46
N ARG A 5 -5.56 11.01 -9.82
CA ARG A 5 -6.71 10.25 -9.30
C ARG A 5 -6.37 9.56 -7.99
N VAL A 6 -7.37 9.38 -7.14
CA VAL A 6 -7.34 8.35 -6.09
C VAL A 6 -7.77 7.04 -6.75
N HIS A 7 -7.02 5.97 -6.53
CA HIS A 7 -7.17 4.71 -7.24
C HIS A 7 -7.04 3.52 -6.28
N ASN A 8 -7.83 2.47 -6.47
CA ASN A 8 -7.87 1.27 -5.62
C ASN A 8 -7.85 1.60 -4.11
N PHE A 9 -8.75 2.49 -3.69
CA PHE A 9 -8.88 2.97 -2.31
C PHE A 9 -10.09 2.33 -1.62
N SER A 10 -9.88 1.86 -0.39
CA SER A 10 -10.94 1.26 0.42
C SER A 10 -11.37 2.22 1.52
N ILE A 11 -12.68 2.32 1.76
CA ILE A 11 -13.27 3.19 2.78
C ILE A 11 -14.43 2.46 3.45
N SER A 12 -14.60 2.66 4.75
CA SER A 12 -15.75 2.18 5.51
C SER A 12 -17.02 2.97 5.16
N LEU A 13 -18.18 2.43 5.54
CA LEU A 13 -19.47 3.05 5.28
C LEU A 13 -19.62 4.42 5.99
N ASP A 14 -18.96 4.59 7.12
CA ASP A 14 -18.90 5.81 7.92
C ASP A 14 -17.73 6.73 7.56
N GLY A 15 -16.98 6.42 6.49
CA GLY A 15 -16.05 7.38 5.87
C GLY A 15 -14.59 7.30 6.33
N PHE A 16 -14.14 6.17 6.88
CA PHE A 16 -12.77 5.97 7.36
C PHE A 16 -11.98 5.00 6.46
N ALA A 17 -10.72 5.33 6.18
CA ALA A 17 -9.84 4.52 5.34
C ALA A 17 -8.79 3.71 6.11
N THR A 18 -8.67 3.95 7.42
CA THR A 18 -7.79 3.25 8.35
C THR A 18 -8.35 3.37 9.76
N GLY A 19 -7.94 2.48 10.67
CA GLY A 19 -8.27 2.58 12.08
C GLY A 19 -7.35 3.53 12.84
N GLU A 20 -7.82 3.98 14.00
CA GLU A 20 -6.99 4.68 14.99
C GLU A 20 -5.93 3.75 15.58
N GLY A 21 -4.83 4.34 16.05
CA GLY A 21 -3.75 3.61 16.73
C GLY A 21 -2.76 2.94 15.79
N LEU A 22 -2.43 3.58 14.66
CA LEU A 22 -1.40 3.10 13.74
C LEU A 22 -0.05 2.94 14.46
N SER A 23 0.51 1.73 14.45
CA SER A 23 1.83 1.39 15.01
C SER A 23 2.58 0.43 14.08
N ALA A 24 3.80 0.04 14.44
CA ALA A 24 4.56 -0.95 13.67
C ALA A 24 3.85 -2.33 13.67
N GLU A 25 3.22 -2.69 14.79
CA GLU A 25 2.46 -3.93 14.97
C GLU A 25 1.03 -3.84 14.40
N ALA A 26 0.50 -2.62 14.26
CA ALA A 26 -0.84 -2.34 13.76
C ALA A 26 -0.80 -1.32 12.60
N PRO A 27 -0.39 -1.70 11.38
CA PRO A 27 -0.22 -0.77 10.25
C PRO A 27 -1.51 -0.09 9.80
N PHE A 28 -2.67 -0.66 10.16
CA PHE A 28 -4.00 -0.09 9.91
C PHE A 28 -4.77 0.23 11.20
N GLY A 29 -4.07 0.33 12.33
CA GLY A 29 -4.66 0.53 13.64
C GLY A 29 -5.66 -0.56 14.02
N HIS A 30 -6.65 -0.20 14.83
CA HIS A 30 -7.66 -1.16 15.33
C HIS A 30 -8.56 -1.76 14.24
N ALA A 31 -8.62 -1.16 13.05
CA ALA A 31 -9.40 -1.68 11.93
C ALA A 31 -8.76 -2.94 11.31
N GLY A 32 -7.46 -3.15 11.55
CA GLY A 32 -6.69 -4.23 10.95
C GLY A 32 -6.84 -4.25 9.42
N HIS A 33 -6.95 -5.44 8.84
CA HIS A 33 -7.02 -5.59 7.40
C HIS A 33 -8.43 -5.61 6.80
N ARG A 34 -9.48 -5.38 7.60
CA ARG A 34 -10.88 -5.59 7.20
C ARG A 34 -11.29 -4.86 5.91
N LEU A 35 -10.77 -3.65 5.71
CA LEU A 35 -11.05 -2.85 4.51
C LEU A 35 -10.38 -3.40 3.23
N HIS A 36 -9.40 -4.29 3.36
CA HIS A 36 -8.59 -4.83 2.25
C HIS A 36 -8.86 -6.32 1.98
N GLU A 37 -9.74 -6.97 2.75
CA GLU A 37 -10.07 -8.40 2.61
C GLU A 37 -10.52 -8.76 1.19
N TRP A 38 -11.30 -7.88 0.54
CA TRP A 38 -11.74 -8.05 -0.85
C TRP A 38 -10.57 -8.24 -1.83
N MET A 39 -9.47 -7.51 -1.60
CA MET A 39 -8.28 -7.54 -2.46
C MET A 39 -7.45 -8.79 -2.20
N PHE A 40 -7.31 -9.20 -0.94
CA PHE A 40 -6.53 -10.39 -0.54
C PHE A 40 -7.11 -11.69 -1.12
N ALA A 41 -8.42 -11.72 -1.37
CA ALA A 41 -9.11 -12.85 -1.98
C ALA A 41 -8.92 -12.96 -3.51
N THR A 42 -8.16 -12.07 -4.14
CA THR A 42 -7.97 -12.04 -5.62
C THR A 42 -6.72 -12.81 -6.06
N ARG A 43 -6.71 -13.33 -7.31
CA ARG A 43 -5.47 -13.88 -7.87
C ARG A 43 -4.38 -12.82 -7.99
N HIS A 44 -4.76 -11.59 -8.31
CA HIS A 44 -3.82 -10.49 -8.43
C HIS A 44 -2.99 -10.27 -7.15
N TRP A 45 -3.58 -10.43 -5.96
CA TRP A 45 -2.84 -10.34 -4.69
C TRP A 45 -1.62 -11.26 -4.65
N GLY A 46 -1.77 -12.51 -5.10
CA GLY A 46 -0.66 -13.46 -5.18
C GLY A 46 0.46 -13.03 -6.14
N THR A 47 0.18 -12.15 -7.10
CA THR A 47 1.18 -11.61 -8.04
C THR A 47 1.99 -10.45 -7.46
N LEU A 48 1.51 -9.79 -6.40
CA LEU A 48 2.17 -8.61 -5.83
C LEU A 48 3.37 -8.94 -4.91
N GLY A 49 3.61 -10.21 -4.58
CA GLY A 49 4.73 -10.61 -3.73
C GLY A 49 4.64 -10.11 -2.27
N LEU A 50 3.47 -9.63 -1.84
CA LEU A 50 3.22 -9.05 -0.51
C LEU A 50 2.81 -10.09 0.54
N THR A 51 3.47 -11.24 0.56
CA THR A 51 3.15 -12.34 1.50
C THR A 51 3.27 -11.94 2.96
N GLN A 52 4.07 -10.90 3.27
CA GLN A 52 4.20 -10.31 4.60
C GLN A 52 2.94 -9.57 5.09
N LEU A 53 2.00 -9.24 4.21
CA LEU A 53 0.74 -8.57 4.53
C LEU A 53 -0.48 -9.52 4.48
N GLY A 54 -0.26 -10.82 4.23
CA GLY A 54 -1.28 -11.87 4.21
C GLY A 54 -0.93 -13.04 3.28
N GLU A 55 -1.41 -14.25 3.61
CA GLU A 55 -1.26 -15.42 2.74
C GLU A 55 -2.01 -15.23 1.41
N ALA A 56 -1.40 -15.64 0.30
CA ALA A 56 -2.04 -15.63 -1.01
C ALA A 56 -2.67 -17.00 -1.30
N PRO A 57 -3.98 -17.19 -1.08
CA PRO A 57 -4.67 -18.36 -1.61
C PRO A 57 -4.62 -18.37 -3.14
N ALA A 58 -5.03 -19.49 -3.76
CA ALA A 58 -5.45 -19.46 -5.16
C ALA A 58 -6.69 -18.57 -5.26
N GLY A 59 -6.47 -17.25 -5.31
CA GLY A 59 -7.53 -16.25 -5.26
C GLY A 59 -8.51 -16.38 -6.42
N THR A 60 -9.57 -15.59 -6.38
CA THR A 60 -10.61 -15.62 -7.41
C THR A 60 -10.26 -14.69 -8.58
N ALA A 61 -10.82 -14.94 -9.78
CA ALA A 61 -10.75 -14.01 -10.93
C ALA A 61 -12.09 -13.28 -11.17
N GLY A 62 -12.81 -12.99 -10.08
CA GLY A 62 -14.10 -12.28 -10.16
C GLY A 62 -13.94 -10.78 -10.43
N VAL A 63 -15.02 -10.04 -10.18
CA VAL A 63 -15.05 -8.57 -10.30
C VAL A 63 -13.96 -7.90 -9.46
N ASP A 64 -13.75 -8.36 -8.24
CA ASP A 64 -12.72 -7.85 -7.33
C ASP A 64 -11.32 -8.00 -7.93
N ASN A 65 -11.03 -9.14 -8.57
CA ASN A 65 -9.76 -9.33 -9.27
C ASN A 65 -9.60 -8.36 -10.45
N ALA A 66 -10.66 -8.15 -11.23
CA ALA A 66 -10.63 -7.20 -12.35
C ALA A 66 -10.45 -5.74 -11.89
N PHE A 67 -10.80 -5.39 -10.65
CA PHE A 67 -10.47 -4.11 -10.04
C PHE A 67 -9.05 -4.09 -9.46
N ALA A 68 -8.63 -5.16 -8.78
CA ALA A 68 -7.29 -5.28 -8.20
C ALA A 68 -6.20 -5.17 -9.29
N GLU A 69 -6.35 -5.86 -10.42
CA GLU A 69 -5.41 -5.82 -11.57
C GLU A 69 -5.18 -4.41 -12.13
N ARG A 70 -6.09 -3.47 -11.87
CA ARG A 70 -5.95 -2.08 -12.32
C ARG A 70 -4.96 -1.28 -11.48
N HIS A 71 -4.38 -1.84 -10.42
CA HIS A 71 -3.48 -1.12 -9.53
C HIS A 71 -2.33 -0.44 -10.28
N GLY A 72 -1.67 -1.15 -11.21
CA GLY A 72 -0.52 -0.64 -11.97
C GLY A 72 -0.82 -0.04 -13.35
N PRO A 73 -1.69 -0.62 -14.21
CA PRO A 73 -1.85 -0.15 -15.58
C PRO A 73 -2.20 1.34 -15.71
N GLY A 74 -1.33 2.08 -16.41
CA GLY A 74 -1.50 3.52 -16.66
C GLY A 74 -1.18 4.42 -15.46
N ILE A 75 -0.63 3.87 -14.37
CA ILE A 75 -0.02 4.66 -13.29
C ILE A 75 1.44 4.90 -13.64
N GLY A 76 1.87 6.17 -13.65
CA GLY A 76 3.25 6.57 -13.95
C GLY A 76 4.04 7.07 -12.75
N ALA A 77 3.37 7.33 -11.62
CA ALA A 77 3.95 7.71 -10.35
C ALA A 77 2.90 7.54 -9.24
N GLU A 78 3.36 7.26 -8.02
CA GLU A 78 2.52 7.24 -6.84
C GLU A 78 2.90 8.40 -5.88
N ILE A 79 1.90 8.99 -5.23
CA ILE A 79 2.09 10.00 -4.19
C ILE A 79 1.40 9.49 -2.93
N MET A 80 2.11 9.49 -1.80
CA MET A 80 1.55 9.07 -0.52
C MET A 80 2.00 9.96 0.63
N GLY A 81 1.20 9.99 1.70
CA GLY A 81 1.60 10.66 2.93
C GLY A 81 2.57 9.82 3.76
N ALA A 82 3.35 10.50 4.61
CA ALA A 82 4.27 9.86 5.55
C ALA A 82 3.62 8.77 6.44
N GLY A 83 2.33 8.91 6.79
CA GLY A 83 1.60 7.91 7.58
C GLY A 83 1.24 6.63 6.81
N LYS A 84 1.15 6.68 5.47
CA LYS A 84 1.04 5.46 4.64
C LYS A 84 2.39 4.75 4.55
N PHE A 85 3.48 5.52 4.48
CA PHE A 85 4.82 4.98 4.27
C PHE A 85 5.40 4.27 5.51
N GLY A 86 5.01 4.67 6.73
CA GLY A 86 5.50 4.03 7.94
C GLY A 86 4.78 4.45 9.23
N PRO A 87 5.08 3.78 10.36
CA PRO A 87 4.47 4.06 11.66
C PRO A 87 4.99 5.34 12.31
N PRO A 88 4.31 5.92 13.30
CA PRO A 88 4.83 7.08 14.02
C PRO A 88 6.28 6.85 14.48
N GLY A 89 7.18 7.79 14.17
CA GLY A 89 8.60 7.70 14.52
C GLY A 89 9.50 7.06 13.46
N TRP A 90 8.96 6.52 12.35
CA TRP A 90 9.77 5.91 11.28
C TRP A 90 10.84 6.85 10.70
N GLN A 91 10.62 8.16 10.77
CA GLN A 91 11.54 9.19 10.27
C GLN A 91 12.86 9.24 11.05
N ASP A 92 12.87 8.73 12.28
CA ASP A 92 14.05 8.69 13.15
C ASP A 92 14.77 7.32 13.08
N ASP A 93 14.20 6.35 12.36
CA ASP A 93 14.82 5.06 12.06
C ASP A 93 15.49 5.10 10.66
N PRO A 94 16.83 5.19 10.56
CA PRO A 94 17.52 5.19 9.28
C PRO A 94 17.41 3.83 8.54
N GLY A 95 17.05 2.76 9.23
CA GLY A 95 16.82 1.43 8.67
C GLY A 95 15.44 1.24 8.07
N TRP A 96 14.49 2.17 8.28
CA TRP A 96 13.13 2.02 7.80
C TRP A 96 13.01 2.14 6.27
N ARG A 97 12.57 1.05 5.63
CA ARG A 97 12.42 0.95 4.18
C ARG A 97 10.96 0.85 3.70
N GLY A 98 9.99 0.89 4.62
CA GLY A 98 8.57 0.70 4.33
C GLY A 98 8.09 -0.73 4.63
N TRP A 99 6.78 -0.95 4.49
CA TRP A 99 6.07 -2.18 4.88
C TRP A 99 6.24 -3.37 3.93
N TRP A 100 6.82 -3.15 2.75
CA TRP A 100 6.67 -4.04 1.59
C TRP A 100 7.92 -4.84 1.24
N GLY A 101 8.94 -4.85 2.09
CA GLY A 101 10.21 -5.53 1.82
C GLY A 101 11.00 -4.86 0.68
N GLU A 102 11.88 -5.62 0.02
CA GLU A 102 12.80 -5.08 -1.00
C GLU A 102 12.13 -4.75 -2.34
N ASN A 103 10.97 -5.35 -2.62
CA ASN A 103 10.24 -5.20 -3.89
C ASN A 103 8.80 -4.70 -3.65
N PRO A 104 8.59 -3.40 -3.37
CA PRO A 104 7.27 -2.82 -3.14
C PRO A 104 6.36 -2.91 -4.39
N PRO A 105 5.03 -2.85 -4.22
CA PRO A 105 4.07 -3.16 -5.30
C PRO A 105 3.89 -2.04 -6.34
N PHE A 106 4.59 -0.90 -6.19
CA PHE A 106 4.29 0.31 -6.96
C PHE A 106 4.89 0.31 -8.37
N HIS A 107 6.10 -0.25 -8.52
CA HIS A 107 6.88 -0.34 -9.76
C HIS A 107 6.92 0.95 -10.59
N THR A 108 6.85 2.09 -9.90
CA THR A 108 6.84 3.45 -10.43
C THR A 108 7.47 4.39 -9.39
N PRO A 109 7.96 5.58 -9.79
CA PRO A 109 8.46 6.56 -8.82
C PRO A 109 7.42 6.86 -7.73
N THR A 110 7.80 6.64 -6.47
CA THR A 110 6.94 6.84 -5.31
C THR A 110 7.39 8.08 -4.52
N LEU A 111 6.51 9.07 -4.45
CA LEU A 111 6.75 10.33 -3.74
C LEU A 111 6.08 10.31 -2.38
N VAL A 112 6.89 10.29 -1.31
CA VAL A 112 6.41 10.39 0.07
C VAL A 112 6.38 11.86 0.49
N LEU A 113 5.19 12.41 0.71
CA LEU A 113 5.00 13.75 1.26
C LEU A 113 5.32 13.75 2.76
N THR A 114 6.41 14.42 3.13
CA THR A 114 6.94 14.50 4.50
C THR A 114 7.63 15.83 4.76
N HIS A 115 7.62 16.27 6.03
CA HIS A 115 8.42 17.42 6.50
C HIS A 115 9.86 17.05 6.86
N ARG A 116 10.18 15.75 6.91
CA ARG A 116 11.50 15.21 7.26
C ARG A 116 12.11 14.56 6.00
N PRO A 117 12.86 15.32 5.19
CA PRO A 117 13.41 14.81 3.94
C PRO A 117 14.50 13.76 4.19
N ARG A 118 14.61 12.80 3.27
CA ARG A 118 15.69 11.80 3.24
C ARG A 118 16.17 11.61 1.80
N PRO A 119 17.40 11.10 1.58
CA PRO A 119 17.85 10.72 0.25
C PRO A 119 16.88 9.73 -0.42
N PRO A 120 16.80 9.72 -1.77
CA PRO A 120 16.03 8.71 -2.49
C PRO A 120 16.39 7.29 -2.05
N LEU A 121 15.37 6.46 -1.83
CA LEU A 121 15.52 5.06 -1.48
C LEU A 121 15.33 4.23 -2.75
N VAL A 122 16.37 3.51 -3.18
CA VAL A 122 16.28 2.61 -4.33
C VAL A 122 15.80 1.24 -3.85
N MET A 123 14.78 0.71 -4.50
CA MET A 123 14.14 -0.58 -4.24
C MET A 123 13.80 -1.26 -5.58
N ASP A 124 13.67 -2.59 -5.59
CA ASP A 124 13.37 -3.35 -6.82
C ASP A 124 11.97 -3.00 -7.38
N GLY A 125 11.09 -2.56 -6.49
CA GLY A 125 9.71 -2.16 -6.77
C GLY A 125 9.48 -0.65 -6.92
N GLY A 126 10.55 0.14 -7.07
CA GLY A 126 10.49 1.60 -7.23
C GLY A 126 11.10 2.39 -6.08
#